data_AF-A0A2V4HP25-F1
#
_entry.id   AF-A0A2V4HP25-F1
#
_cell.length_a   1.000
_cell.length_b   1.000
_cell.length_c   1.000
_cell.angle_alpha   90.00
_cell.angle_beta   90.00
_cell.angle_gamma   90.00
#
_symmetry.space_group_name_H-M   'P 1'
#
loop_
_entity.id
_entity.type
_entity.pdbx_description
1 polymer ?
#
loop_
_entity_poly.entity_id
_entity_poly.type
_entity_poly.pdbx_seq_one_letter_code
_entity_poly.pdbx_strand_id
1 'polypeptide(L)'
;MHVAESDADFLYGLFQFHDEWADKSGVGVAAITTQMTPHGTRCFLLRRHCGAEVDISFPHSIKLIPSLRGQNRQPQRLLDFRAGARTAINQQIRAFRDRALGASSLCPVTGEPLVRGNAAVDHLAPKTFDQILYDFCLATHTNPLNVVVGSLNGVVATIDDAMLCAAWEQQHLAHA
;
A
#
# COMPACT_ATOMS: atom_id res chain seq x y z
N MET A 1 -4.35 3.28 27.49
CA MET A 1 -4.44 4.61 28.13
C MET A 1 -5.67 5.31 27.57
N HIS A 2 -6.52 5.91 28.41
CA HIS A 2 -7.67 6.67 27.92
C HIS A 2 -7.21 8.00 27.33
N VAL A 3 -7.81 8.40 26.22
CA VAL A 3 -7.65 9.75 25.69
C VAL A 3 -8.48 10.70 26.56
N ALA A 4 -7.95 11.91 26.83
CA ALA A 4 -8.67 12.93 27.58
C ALA A 4 -9.95 13.35 26.85
N GLU A 5 -10.99 13.69 27.59
CA GLU A 5 -12.29 14.08 27.03
C GLU A 5 -12.17 15.31 26.10
N SER A 6 -11.30 16.26 26.44
CA SER A 6 -11.01 17.44 25.61
C SER A 6 -10.43 17.10 24.24
N ASP A 7 -9.71 15.98 24.13
CA ASP A 7 -9.12 15.52 22.86
C ASP A 7 -10.07 14.57 22.12
N ALA A 8 -10.99 13.93 22.85
CA ALA A 8 -11.90 12.94 22.31
C ALA A 8 -12.84 13.53 21.26
N ASP A 9 -13.39 14.73 21.49
CA ASP A 9 -14.28 15.40 20.53
C ASP A 9 -13.60 15.65 19.18
N PHE A 10 -12.36 16.14 19.21
CA PHE A 10 -11.56 16.33 18.00
C PHE A 10 -11.31 14.99 17.28
N LEU A 11 -10.90 13.97 18.03
CA LEU A 11 -10.62 12.66 17.44
C LEU A 11 -11.88 11.99 16.89
N TYR A 12 -13.05 12.15 17.53
CA TYR A 12 -14.32 11.68 16.99
C TYR A 12 -14.65 12.36 15.67
N GLY A 13 -14.55 13.70 15.62
CA GLY A 13 -14.75 14.45 14.38
C GLY A 13 -13.77 14.02 13.28
N LEU A 14 -12.53 13.73 13.63
CA LEU A 14 -11.53 13.22 12.68
C LEU A 14 -11.88 11.82 12.17
N PHE A 15 -12.20 10.88 13.07
CA PHE A 15 -12.41 9.48 12.72
C PHE A 15 -13.68 9.22 11.92
N GLN A 16 -14.66 10.12 11.96
CA GLN A 16 -15.84 10.06 11.10
C GLN A 16 -15.51 10.15 9.60
N PHE A 17 -14.33 10.65 9.23
CA PHE A 17 -13.87 10.64 7.84
C PHE A 17 -13.31 9.28 7.40
N HIS A 18 -13.13 8.32 8.29
CA HIS A 18 -12.69 6.97 7.92
C HIS A 18 -13.79 6.27 7.10
N ASP A 19 -13.45 5.67 5.97
CA ASP A 19 -14.38 4.93 5.11
C ASP A 19 -15.03 3.73 5.83
N GLU A 20 -14.27 3.02 6.64
CA GLU A 20 -14.75 1.97 7.55
C GLU A 20 -15.41 2.51 8.84
N TRP A 21 -15.67 3.82 8.97
CA TRP A 21 -16.19 4.40 10.22
C TRP A 21 -17.49 3.71 10.68
N ALA A 22 -18.45 3.50 9.77
CA ALA A 22 -19.73 2.86 10.12
C ALA A 22 -19.54 1.46 10.72
N ASP A 23 -18.64 0.67 10.15
CA ASP A 23 -18.33 -0.68 10.62
C ASP A 23 -17.54 -0.65 11.93
N LYS A 24 -16.59 0.28 12.05
CA LYS A 24 -15.70 0.42 13.20
C LYS A 24 -16.38 1.04 14.43
N SER A 25 -17.26 2.01 14.24
CA SER A 25 -18.05 2.60 15.33
C SER A 25 -19.16 1.66 15.80
N GLY A 26 -19.69 0.81 14.90
CA GLY A 26 -20.84 -0.03 15.18
C GLY A 26 -22.03 0.80 15.66
N VAL A 27 -22.61 0.42 16.80
CA VAL A 27 -23.74 1.13 17.44
C VAL A 27 -23.33 2.40 18.20
N GLY A 28 -22.05 2.73 18.26
CA GLY A 28 -21.51 3.89 18.97
C GLY A 28 -20.23 3.58 19.73
N VAL A 29 -19.42 4.62 19.92
CA VAL A 29 -18.15 4.55 20.61
C VAL A 29 -18.30 5.18 21.99
N ALA A 30 -17.94 4.42 23.03
CA ALA A 30 -17.98 4.86 24.42
C ALA A 30 -16.73 5.67 24.79
N ALA A 31 -15.56 5.29 24.28
CA ALA A 31 -14.31 5.99 24.54
C ALA A 31 -13.27 5.72 23.45
N ILE A 32 -12.29 6.62 23.33
CA ILE A 32 -11.09 6.42 22.54
C ILE A 32 -9.94 6.10 23.50
N THR A 33 -9.19 5.05 23.19
CA THR A 33 -8.01 4.64 23.95
C THR A 33 -6.80 4.53 23.04
N THR A 34 -5.61 4.45 23.64
CA THR A 34 -4.39 4.10 22.92
C THR A 34 -3.76 2.84 23.49
N GLN A 35 -3.18 2.01 22.62
CA GLN A 35 -2.42 0.82 22.96
C GLN A 35 -1.07 0.80 22.25
N MET A 36 -0.08 0.14 22.85
CA MET A 36 1.17 -0.18 22.18
C MET A 36 1.01 -1.49 21.41
N THR A 37 1.32 -1.47 20.12
CA THR A 37 1.35 -2.67 19.29
C THR A 37 2.57 -3.52 19.66
N PRO A 38 2.58 -4.82 19.30
CA PRO A 38 3.76 -5.68 19.45
C PRO A 38 5.02 -5.12 18.76
N HIS A 39 4.84 -4.26 17.76
CA HIS A 39 5.92 -3.62 17.00
C HIS A 39 6.40 -2.29 17.61
N GLY A 40 5.94 -1.92 18.81
CA GLY A 40 6.39 -0.73 19.53
C GLY A 40 5.78 0.59 19.01
N THR A 41 4.73 0.52 18.18
CA THR A 41 3.98 1.71 17.73
C THR A 41 2.72 1.91 18.57
N ARG A 42 2.33 3.17 18.80
CA ARG A 42 1.08 3.47 19.52
C ARG A 42 -0.07 3.63 18.52
N CYS A 43 -1.14 2.86 18.68
CA CYS A 43 -2.35 2.97 17.87
C CYS A 43 -3.53 3.48 18.71
N PHE A 44 -4.53 4.05 18.04
CA PHE A 44 -5.82 4.38 18.63
C PHE A 44 -6.76 3.18 18.53
N LEU A 45 -7.58 2.99 19.56
CA LEU A 45 -8.68 2.04 19.57
C LEU A 45 -9.99 2.75 19.90
N LEU A 46 -11.04 2.36 19.21
CA LEU A 46 -12.41 2.69 19.55
C LEU A 46 -12.93 1.62 20.51
N ARG A 47 -13.29 2.02 21.73
CA ARG A 47 -14.02 1.15 22.66
C ARG A 47 -15.52 1.37 22.43
N ARG A 48 -16.20 0.36 21.90
CA ARG A 48 -17.66 0.39 21.64
C ARG A 48 -18.45 0.26 22.94
N HIS A 49 -19.73 0.64 22.93
CA HIS A 49 -20.62 0.43 24.08
C HIS A 49 -20.79 -1.04 24.47
N CYS A 50 -20.60 -1.98 23.53
CA CYS A 50 -20.59 -3.42 23.82
C CYS A 50 -19.27 -3.92 24.46
N GLY A 51 -18.31 -3.03 24.72
CA GLY A 51 -17.00 -3.37 25.30
C GLY A 51 -15.96 -3.86 24.29
N ALA A 52 -16.34 -4.14 23.04
CA ALA A 52 -15.40 -4.49 21.99
C ALA A 52 -14.46 -3.33 21.66
N GLU A 53 -13.20 -3.64 21.38
CA GLU A 53 -12.19 -2.68 20.95
C GLU A 53 -11.79 -2.97 19.50
N VAL A 54 -11.69 -1.93 18.68
CA VAL A 54 -11.24 -2.02 17.29
C VAL A 54 -10.23 -0.92 17.01
N ASP A 55 -9.18 -1.23 16.27
CA ASP A 55 -8.18 -0.24 15.89
C ASP A 55 -8.72 0.76 14.87
N ILE A 56 -8.23 2.00 14.94
CA ILE A 56 -8.55 3.02 13.96
C ILE A 56 -7.33 3.85 13.57
N SER A 57 -7.20 4.12 12.27
CA SER A 57 -6.06 4.81 11.68
C SER A 57 -6.37 6.31 11.50
N PHE A 58 -5.77 7.16 12.35
CA PHE A 58 -5.87 8.61 12.17
C PHE A 58 -5.26 9.08 10.84
N PRO A 59 -4.13 8.54 10.32
CA PRO A 59 -3.59 8.97 9.04
C PRO A 59 -4.54 8.65 7.89
N HIS A 60 -5.24 7.51 7.96
CA HIS A 60 -6.25 7.14 6.96
C HIS A 60 -7.45 8.09 7.00
N SER A 61 -7.90 8.46 8.21
CA SER A 61 -8.97 9.44 8.40
C SER A 61 -8.60 10.80 7.80
N ILE A 62 -7.38 11.30 8.06
CA ILE A 62 -6.86 12.54 7.46
C ILE A 62 -6.82 12.46 5.92
N LYS A 63 -6.46 11.29 5.37
CA LYS A 63 -6.40 11.08 3.92
C LYS A 63 -7.77 11.22 3.26
N LEU A 64 -8.84 10.88 3.96
CA LEU A 64 -10.20 10.90 3.45
C LEU A 64 -10.94 12.22 3.70
N ILE A 65 -10.33 13.16 4.44
CA ILE A 65 -10.88 14.52 4.59
C ILE A 65 -11.03 15.16 3.20
N PRO A 66 -12.25 15.57 2.82
CA PRO A 66 -12.48 16.28 1.56
C PRO A 66 -11.60 17.53 1.48
N SER A 67 -10.69 17.54 0.52
CA SER A 67 -9.80 18.67 0.27
C SER A 67 -9.56 18.81 -1.23
N LEU A 68 -9.20 20.02 -1.68
CA LEU A 68 -8.83 20.26 -3.08
C LEU A 68 -7.65 19.36 -3.53
N ARG A 69 -6.75 19.00 -2.60
CA ARG A 69 -5.69 17.99 -2.88
C ARG A 69 -6.23 16.56 -2.94
N GLY A 70 -7.30 16.26 -2.22
CA GLY A 70 -7.96 14.95 -2.20
C GLY A 70 -8.73 14.64 -3.49
N GLN A 71 -9.28 15.66 -4.16
CA GLN A 71 -10.07 15.49 -5.40
C GLN A 71 -9.25 14.94 -6.58
N ASN A 72 -7.93 15.21 -6.60
CA ASN A 72 -7.03 14.72 -7.64
C ASN A 72 -6.28 13.43 -7.24
N ARG A 73 -6.64 12.80 -6.12
CA ARG A 73 -5.97 11.55 -5.70
C ARG A 73 -6.46 10.39 -6.54
N GLN A 74 -5.52 9.55 -6.96
CA GLN A 74 -5.83 8.27 -7.57
C GLN A 74 -6.69 7.44 -6.60
N PRO A 75 -7.71 6.71 -7.11
CA PRO A 75 -8.50 5.80 -6.29
C PRO A 75 -7.60 4.80 -5.56
N GLN A 76 -7.90 4.50 -4.29
CA GLN A 76 -7.09 3.58 -3.50
C GLN A 76 -6.91 2.22 -4.20
N ARG A 77 -7.99 1.70 -4.82
CA ARG A 77 -7.94 0.45 -5.60
C ARG A 77 -6.93 0.48 -6.75
N LEU A 78 -6.71 1.64 -7.38
CA LEU A 78 -5.71 1.78 -8.44
C LEU A 78 -4.29 1.72 -7.87
N LEU A 79 -4.07 2.34 -6.70
CA LEU A 79 -2.80 2.27 -5.98
C LEU A 79 -2.50 0.85 -5.52
N ASP A 80 -3.52 0.15 -5.01
CA ASP A 80 -3.41 -1.24 -4.56
C ASP A 80 -3.12 -2.18 -5.72
N PHE A 81 -3.80 -2.03 -6.86
CA PHE A 81 -3.51 -2.78 -8.07
C PHE A 81 -2.06 -2.59 -8.52
N ARG A 82 -1.58 -1.34 -8.57
CA ARG A 82 -0.19 -1.03 -8.91
C ARG A 82 0.80 -1.69 -7.95
N ALA A 83 0.51 -1.67 -6.65
CA ALA A 83 1.32 -2.33 -5.63
C ALA A 83 1.30 -3.86 -5.80
N GLY A 84 0.13 -4.46 -6.05
CA GLY A 84 -0.02 -5.89 -6.31
C GLY A 84 0.74 -6.34 -7.56
N ALA A 85 0.68 -5.57 -8.65
CA ALA A 85 1.44 -5.82 -9.86
C ALA A 85 2.96 -5.78 -9.61
N ARG A 86 3.46 -4.86 -8.76
CA ARG A 86 4.87 -4.88 -8.32
C ARG A 86 5.21 -6.10 -7.51
N THR A 87 4.31 -6.50 -6.61
CA THR A 87 4.52 -7.70 -5.77
C THR A 87 4.70 -8.94 -6.62
N ALA A 88 3.87 -9.12 -7.66
CA ALA A 88 3.94 -10.27 -8.57
C ALA A 88 5.33 -10.42 -9.23
N ILE A 89 5.95 -9.32 -9.66
CA ILE A 89 7.26 -9.35 -10.33
C ILE A 89 8.46 -9.29 -9.38
N ASN A 90 8.26 -9.37 -8.06
CA ASN A 90 9.35 -9.25 -7.08
C ASN A 90 10.49 -10.25 -7.33
N GLN A 91 10.18 -11.47 -7.77
CA GLN A 91 11.21 -12.46 -8.09
C GLN A 91 12.05 -12.03 -9.30
N GLN A 92 11.42 -11.46 -10.32
CA GLN A 92 12.11 -10.98 -11.52
C GLN A 92 13.05 -9.81 -11.20
N ILE A 93 12.58 -8.85 -10.37
CA ILE A 93 13.40 -7.73 -9.89
C ILE A 93 14.62 -8.24 -9.09
N ARG A 94 14.41 -9.22 -8.20
CA ARG A 94 15.50 -9.82 -7.41
C ARG A 94 16.50 -10.52 -8.31
N ALA A 95 16.03 -11.34 -9.26
CA ALA A 95 16.90 -12.05 -10.20
C ALA A 95 17.72 -11.09 -11.08
N PHE A 96 17.10 -10.01 -11.57
CA PHE A 96 17.81 -8.96 -12.31
C PHE A 96 18.93 -8.34 -11.45
N ARG A 97 18.60 -7.93 -10.22
CA ARG A 97 19.59 -7.33 -9.31
C ARG A 97 20.75 -8.25 -9.04
N ASP A 98 20.47 -9.50 -8.69
CA ASP A 98 21.49 -10.46 -8.28
C ASP A 98 22.43 -10.77 -9.46
N ARG A 99 21.89 -10.88 -10.68
CA ARG A 99 22.68 -10.99 -11.92
C ARG A 99 23.54 -9.75 -12.18
N ALA A 100 22.99 -8.55 -12.03
CA ALA A 100 23.71 -7.30 -12.28
C ALA A 100 24.85 -7.06 -11.28
N LEU A 101 24.64 -7.41 -10.01
CA LEU A 101 25.65 -7.26 -8.95
C LEU A 101 26.76 -8.31 -9.05
N GLY A 102 26.49 -9.49 -9.60
CA GLY A 102 27.50 -10.52 -9.86
C GLY A 102 28.66 -10.07 -10.75
N ALA A 103 28.46 -9.00 -11.53
CA ALA A 103 29.48 -8.42 -12.41
C ALA A 103 30.45 -7.45 -11.69
N SER A 104 30.42 -7.34 -10.36
CA SER A 104 31.21 -6.36 -9.57
C SER A 104 31.06 -4.93 -10.09
N SER A 105 29.92 -4.31 -9.80
CA SER A 105 29.64 -2.93 -10.23
C SER A 105 29.98 -1.91 -9.14
N LEU A 106 30.59 -0.78 -9.54
CA LEU A 106 30.76 0.40 -8.68
C LEU A 106 29.67 1.43 -8.99
N CYS A 107 29.26 2.21 -7.98
CA CYS A 107 28.38 3.34 -8.17
C CYS A 107 29.11 4.42 -9.00
N PRO A 108 28.54 4.87 -10.14
CA PRO A 108 29.21 5.87 -10.99
C PRO A 108 29.30 7.26 -10.35
N VAL A 109 28.54 7.53 -9.29
CA VAL A 109 28.52 8.82 -8.59
C VAL A 109 29.48 8.83 -7.40
N THR A 110 29.47 7.77 -6.59
CA THR A 110 30.25 7.73 -5.33
C THR A 110 31.51 6.88 -5.43
N GLY A 111 31.63 6.01 -6.44
CA GLY A 111 32.72 5.04 -6.57
C GLY A 111 32.62 3.84 -5.61
N GLU A 112 31.61 3.79 -4.75
CA GLU A 112 31.43 2.69 -3.79
C GLU A 112 30.93 1.40 -4.47
N PRO A 113 31.30 0.22 -3.96
CA PRO A 113 30.75 -1.05 -4.45
C PRO A 113 29.23 -1.10 -4.32
N LEU A 114 28.56 -1.48 -5.40
CA LEU A 114 27.15 -1.81 -5.37
C LEU A 114 26.97 -3.20 -4.76
N VAL A 115 26.11 -3.26 -3.75
CA VAL A 115 25.72 -4.45 -3.02
C VAL A 115 24.20 -4.48 -2.91
N ARG A 116 23.67 -5.64 -2.51
CA ARG A 116 22.23 -5.84 -2.39
C ARG A 116 21.54 -4.80 -1.49
N GLY A 117 22.24 -4.31 -0.47
CA GLY A 117 21.73 -3.35 0.51
C GLY A 117 21.74 -1.88 0.07
N ASN A 118 22.48 -1.53 -0.99
CA ASN A 118 22.58 -0.15 -1.47
C ASN A 118 22.19 0.02 -2.96
N ALA A 119 21.71 -1.05 -3.61
CA ALA A 119 21.28 -1.03 -5.01
C ALA A 119 19.77 -1.27 -5.13
N ALA A 120 19.06 -0.24 -5.60
CA ALA A 120 17.68 -0.34 -6.07
C ALA A 120 17.65 -0.70 -7.55
N VAL A 121 16.55 -1.32 -7.99
CA VAL A 121 16.28 -1.60 -9.40
C VAL A 121 15.02 -0.85 -9.78
N ASP A 122 15.07 -0.17 -10.93
CA ASP A 122 13.93 0.56 -11.46
C ASP A 122 13.92 0.52 -12.99
N HIS A 123 12.76 0.83 -13.55
CA HIS A 123 12.55 0.92 -14.99
C HIS A 123 12.80 2.35 -15.47
N LEU A 124 13.58 2.49 -16.54
CA LEU A 124 13.90 3.79 -17.11
C LEU A 124 13.00 4.13 -18.31
N ALA A 125 12.78 5.43 -18.52
CA ALA A 125 12.05 5.92 -19.68
C ALA A 125 12.71 5.45 -21.00
N PRO A 126 11.92 5.16 -22.05
CA PRO A 126 10.46 5.35 -22.15
C PRO A 126 9.63 4.23 -21.52
N LYS A 127 10.22 3.06 -21.25
CA LYS A 127 9.52 1.88 -20.71
C LYS A 127 9.54 1.86 -19.19
N THR A 128 8.89 2.85 -18.58
CA THR A 128 8.70 2.88 -17.13
C THR A 128 7.80 1.73 -16.68
N PHE A 129 7.85 1.36 -15.39
CA PHE A 129 6.94 0.36 -14.81
C PHE A 129 5.47 0.69 -15.12
N ASP A 130 5.10 1.97 -14.97
CA ASP A 130 3.73 2.43 -15.18
C ASP A 130 3.32 2.30 -16.65
N GLN A 131 4.24 2.57 -17.59
CA GLN A 131 3.97 2.37 -19.02
C GLN A 131 3.78 0.88 -19.36
N ILE A 132 4.66 0.01 -18.86
CA ILE A 132 4.57 -1.43 -19.12
C ILE A 132 3.27 -2.01 -18.53
N LEU A 133 2.89 -1.58 -17.31
CA LEU A 133 1.65 -2.02 -16.66
C LEU A 133 0.42 -1.48 -17.37
N TYR A 134 0.47 -0.24 -17.87
CA TYR A 134 -0.59 0.34 -18.68
C TYR A 134 -0.80 -0.42 -20.00
N ASP A 135 0.28 -0.69 -20.73
CA ASP A 135 0.24 -1.43 -22.00
C ASP A 135 -0.31 -2.85 -21.79
N PHE A 136 0.06 -3.51 -20.68
CA PHE A 136 -0.53 -4.78 -20.29
C PHE A 136 -2.05 -4.69 -20.10
N CYS A 137 -2.52 -3.69 -19.36
CA CYS A 137 -3.94 -3.51 -19.10
C CYS A 137 -4.72 -3.25 -20.39
N LEU A 138 -4.15 -2.47 -21.32
CA LEU A 138 -4.73 -2.27 -22.65
C LEU A 138 -4.79 -3.56 -23.46
N ALA A 139 -3.69 -4.31 -23.53
CA ALA A 139 -3.60 -5.54 -24.32
C ALA A 139 -4.51 -6.66 -23.81
N THR A 140 -4.76 -6.70 -22.51
CA THR A 140 -5.61 -7.72 -21.87
C THR A 140 -7.04 -7.26 -21.63
N HIS A 141 -7.38 -6.02 -21.98
CA HIS A 141 -8.65 -5.39 -21.63
C HIS A 141 -8.96 -5.43 -20.12
N THR A 142 -7.92 -5.40 -19.29
CA THR A 142 -8.04 -5.40 -17.84
C THR A 142 -8.35 -3.99 -17.35
N ASN A 143 -9.46 -3.82 -16.65
CA ASN A 143 -9.70 -2.60 -15.88
C ASN A 143 -9.08 -2.75 -14.48
N PRO A 144 -8.04 -1.96 -14.13
CA PRO A 144 -7.39 -2.02 -12.82
C PRO A 144 -8.34 -1.90 -11.64
N LEU A 145 -9.43 -1.13 -11.79
CA LEU A 145 -10.39 -0.88 -10.72
C LEU A 145 -11.30 -2.09 -10.45
N ASN A 146 -11.33 -3.07 -11.35
CA ASN A 146 -12.14 -4.28 -11.20
C ASN A 146 -11.33 -5.48 -10.70
N VAL A 147 -10.01 -5.36 -10.64
CA VAL A 147 -9.13 -6.43 -10.15
C VAL A 147 -9.31 -6.56 -8.63
N VAL A 148 -9.38 -7.81 -8.17
CA VAL A 148 -9.37 -8.15 -6.75
C VAL A 148 -7.93 -8.16 -6.27
N VAL A 149 -7.64 -7.31 -5.28
CA VAL A 149 -6.32 -7.18 -4.67
C VAL A 149 -6.44 -7.60 -3.22
N GLY A 150 -5.80 -8.72 -2.88
CA GLY A 150 -5.65 -9.20 -1.53
C GLY A 150 -4.54 -8.49 -0.76
N SER A 151 -4.39 -8.89 0.51
CA SER A 151 -3.36 -8.35 1.40
C SER A 151 -2.68 -9.49 2.16
N LEU A 152 -1.41 -9.73 1.86
CA LEU A 152 -0.58 -10.68 2.60
C LEU A 152 -0.09 -10.02 3.90
N ASN A 153 -0.36 -10.67 5.03
CA ASN A 153 -0.04 -10.19 6.38
C ASN A 153 -0.58 -8.78 6.68
N GLY A 154 -1.66 -8.37 6.02
CA GLY A 154 -2.30 -7.06 6.22
C GLY A 154 -1.54 -5.87 5.65
N VAL A 155 -0.40 -6.07 4.98
CA VAL A 155 0.48 -4.97 4.55
C VAL A 155 1.00 -5.07 3.11
N VAL A 156 0.98 -6.25 2.48
CA VAL A 156 1.49 -6.43 1.12
C VAL A 156 0.34 -6.70 0.16
N ALA A 157 0.09 -5.78 -0.77
CA ALA A 157 -0.90 -5.96 -1.83
C ALA A 157 -0.51 -7.14 -2.75
N THR A 158 -1.48 -8.01 -3.06
CA THR A 158 -1.34 -9.16 -3.96
C THR A 158 -2.49 -9.19 -4.96
N ILE A 159 -2.22 -9.48 -6.22
CA ILE A 159 -3.30 -9.77 -7.18
C ILE A 159 -3.74 -11.22 -6.95
N ASP A 160 -5.02 -11.43 -6.63
CA ASP A 160 -5.52 -12.75 -6.23
C ASP A 160 -5.80 -13.68 -7.44
N ASP A 161 -6.01 -13.09 -8.63
CA ASP A 161 -6.17 -13.84 -9.87
C ASP A 161 -4.82 -14.39 -10.35
N ALA A 162 -4.62 -15.70 -10.18
CA ALA A 162 -3.40 -16.40 -10.57
C ALA A 162 -3.12 -16.34 -12.08
N MET A 163 -4.16 -16.36 -12.93
CA MET A 163 -3.98 -16.30 -14.39
C MET A 163 -3.55 -14.89 -14.80
N LEU A 164 -4.16 -13.86 -14.22
CA LEU A 164 -3.78 -12.48 -14.46
C LEU A 164 -2.35 -12.21 -13.98
N CYS A 165 -1.97 -12.72 -12.81
CA CYS A 165 -0.59 -12.68 -12.31
C CYS A 165 0.40 -13.31 -13.30
N ALA A 166 0.13 -14.53 -13.77
CA ALA A 166 1.01 -15.22 -14.71
C ALA A 166 1.14 -14.47 -16.04
N ALA A 167 0.03 -13.93 -16.57
CA ALA A 167 0.04 -13.13 -17.79
C ALA A 167 0.83 -11.82 -17.60
N TRP A 168 0.66 -11.16 -16.46
CA TRP A 168 1.42 -9.96 -16.12
C TRP A 168 2.92 -10.24 -15.99
N GLU A 169 3.30 -11.31 -15.30
CA GLU A 169 4.69 -11.72 -15.15
C GLU A 169 5.35 -11.98 -16.50
N GLN A 170 4.66 -12.63 -17.43
CA GLN A 170 5.15 -12.86 -18.80
C GLN A 170 5.29 -11.56 -19.59
N GLN A 171 4.27 -10.69 -19.54
CA GLN A 171 4.31 -9.39 -20.23
C GLN A 171 5.47 -8.54 -19.72
N HIS A 172 5.66 -8.46 -18.41
CA HIS A 172 6.76 -7.74 -17.80
C HIS A 172 8.11 -8.31 -18.24
N LEU A 173 8.30 -9.64 -18.17
CA LEU A 173 9.56 -10.29 -18.57
C LEU A 173 9.93 -10.02 -20.04
N ALA A 174 8.94 -9.90 -20.93
CA ALA A 174 9.17 -9.62 -22.35
C ALA A 174 9.51 -8.15 -22.66
N HIS A 175 9.21 -7.22 -21.75
CA HIS A 175 9.27 -5.77 -22.03
C HIS A 175 10.14 -4.96 -21.07
N ALA A 176 10.59 -5.54 -19.96
CA ALA A 176 11.41 -4.92 -18.91
C ALA A 176 12.93 -5.04 -19.14
#